data_AF-H6V4K1-F1
#
_entry.id   AF-H6V4K1-F1
#
_cell.length_a   1.000
_cell.length_b   1.000
_cell.length_c   1.000
_cell.angle_alpha   90.00
_cell.angle_beta   90.00
_cell.angle_gamma   90.00
#
_symmetry.space_group_name_H-M   'P 1'
#
loop_
_entity.id
_entity.type
_entity.pdbx_description
1 polymer ?
#
loop_
_entity_poly.entity_id
_entity_poly.type
_entity_poly.pdbx_seq_one_letter_code
_entity_poly.pdbx_strand_id
1 'polypeptide(L)'
;VKDVDFGSSQIVVRSGKGNRDRVTVLPAVLRDELAKHLLTVRDQHQRDLREGAGWVELPLSLAREYPGRGREWGWQWFFPARRIYHHRESGEHRRHHLHETVVQNADRHAVLKSGIAKPASSHTFRHTFATHLL
;
A
#
# COMPACT_ATOMS: atom_id res chain seq x y z
N VAL A 1 0.20 -6.84 -1.31
CA VAL A 1 0.24 -6.98 -2.79
C VAL A 1 -1.00 -7.70 -3.29
N LYS A 2 -1.38 -8.80 -2.64
CA LYS A 2 -2.51 -9.67 -2.99
C LYS A 2 -3.87 -8.96 -3.21
N ASP A 3 -4.05 -7.76 -2.66
CA ASP A 3 -5.32 -7.06 -2.69
C ASP A 3 -5.52 -6.20 -3.96
N VAL A 4 -4.56 -6.21 -4.90
CA VAL A 4 -4.68 -5.58 -6.22
C VAL A 4 -4.81 -6.66 -7.29
N ASP A 5 -5.97 -6.70 -7.96
CA ASP A 5 -6.29 -7.67 -9.01
C ASP A 5 -6.37 -6.98 -10.38
N PHE A 6 -5.34 -7.23 -11.19
CA PHE A 6 -5.24 -6.72 -12.55
C PHE A 6 -6.11 -7.46 -13.56
N GLY A 7 -6.58 -8.67 -13.24
CA GLY A 7 -7.47 -9.46 -14.10
C GLY A 7 -8.90 -8.96 -14.04
N SER A 8 -9.40 -8.69 -12.82
CA SER A 8 -10.74 -8.13 -12.60
C SER A 8 -10.77 -6.60 -12.58
N SER A 9 -9.62 -5.92 -12.68
CA SER A 9 -9.49 -4.46 -12.56
C SER A 9 -10.08 -3.93 -11.24
N GLN A 10 -9.72 -4.57 -10.13
CA GLN A 10 -10.24 -4.28 -8.80
C GLN A 10 -9.14 -4.15 -7.75
N ILE A 11 -9.42 -3.33 -6.74
CA ILE A 11 -8.63 -3.21 -5.53
C ILE A 11 -9.52 -3.54 -4.35
N VAL A 12 -9.09 -4.48 -3.51
CA VAL A 12 -9.74 -4.82 -2.25
C VAL A 12 -9.13 -3.98 -1.12
N VAL A 13 -9.95 -3.14 -0.49
CA VAL A 13 -9.55 -2.39 0.71
C VAL A 13 -10.05 -3.16 1.92
N ARG A 14 -9.13 -3.81 2.61
CA ARG A 14 -9.40 -4.62 3.80
C ARG A 14 -9.71 -3.75 5.02
N SER A 15 -10.62 -4.21 5.88
CA SER A 15 -10.93 -3.57 7.18
C SER A 15 -11.21 -2.07 7.08
N GLY A 16 -12.02 -1.66 6.10
CA GLY A 16 -12.50 -0.28 6.00
C GLY A 16 -13.45 0.09 7.16
N LYS A 17 -14.09 1.27 7.10
CA LYS A 17 -15.03 1.73 8.13
C LYS A 17 -16.05 0.63 8.50
N GLY A 18 -16.08 0.26 9.78
CA GLY A 18 -16.92 -0.81 10.32
C GLY A 18 -16.30 -2.22 10.22
N ASN A 19 -14.98 -2.33 9.99
CA ASN A 19 -14.26 -3.58 9.77
C ASN A 19 -14.85 -4.42 8.62
N ARG A 20 -15.27 -3.74 7.55
CA ARG A 20 -15.81 -4.38 6.35
C ARG A 20 -14.89 -4.13 5.17
N ASP A 21 -14.64 -5.19 4.42
CA ASP A 21 -13.90 -5.12 3.17
C ASP A 21 -14.72 -4.37 2.12
N ARG A 22 -14.02 -3.61 1.29
CA ARG A 22 -14.63 -2.86 0.18
C ARG A 22 -13.86 -3.15 -1.09
N VAL A 23 -14.57 -3.23 -2.21
CA VAL A 23 -13.95 -3.32 -3.53
C VAL A 23 -14.09 -1.97 -4.22
N THR A 24 -13.01 -1.51 -4.85
CA THR A 24 -13.01 -0.31 -5.70
C THR A 24 -12.36 -0.63 -7.04
N VAL A 25 -12.63 0.22 -8.03
CA VAL A 25 -12.10 0.05 -9.39
C VAL A 25 -10.60 0.33 -9.45
N LEU A 26 -9.89 -0.42 -10.30
CA LEU A 26 -8.53 -0.14 -10.75
C LEU A 26 -8.59 0.44 -12.17
N PRO A 27 -8.23 1.71 -12.40
CA PRO A 27 -8.24 2.29 -13.74
C PRO A 27 -7.28 1.58 -14.68
N ALA A 28 -7.76 1.20 -15.88
CA ALA A 28 -6.95 0.49 -16.88
C ALA A 28 -5.68 1.27 -17.29
N VAL A 29 -5.75 2.61 -17.32
CA VAL A 29 -4.62 3.48 -17.65
C VAL A 29 -3.43 3.35 -16.68
N LEU A 30 -3.67 2.90 -15.44
CA LEU A 30 -2.61 2.71 -14.44
C LEU A 30 -2.03 1.29 -14.44
N ARG A 31 -2.58 0.36 -15.23
CA ARG A 31 -2.23 -1.07 -15.18
C ARG A 31 -0.74 -1.30 -15.41
N ASP A 32 -0.19 -0.74 -16.48
CA ASP A 32 1.20 -0.99 -16.88
C ASP A 32 2.20 -0.35 -15.90
N GLU A 33 1.92 0.87 -15.44
CA GLU A 33 2.77 1.56 -14.46
C GLU A 33 2.77 0.84 -13.10
N LEU A 34 1.62 0.35 -12.66
CA LEU A 34 1.53 -0.42 -11.41
C LEU A 34 2.17 -1.81 -11.54
N ALA A 35 2.11 -2.44 -12.72
CA ALA A 35 2.82 -3.69 -12.97
C ALA A 35 4.34 -3.49 -12.90
N LYS A 36 4.87 -2.44 -13.53
CA LYS A 36 6.29 -2.05 -13.43
C LYS A 36 6.71 -1.75 -11.99
N HIS A 37 5.88 -1.01 -11.26
CA HIS A 37 6.10 -0.74 -9.83
C HIS A 37 6.23 -2.03 -9.01
N LEU A 38 5.35 -3.02 -9.25
CA LEU A 38 5.43 -4.30 -8.54
C LEU A 38 6.70 -5.10 -8.86
N LEU A 39 7.28 -4.97 -10.05
CA LEU A 39 8.59 -5.57 -10.35
C LEU A 39 9.67 -4.96 -9.44
N THR A 40 9.72 -3.63 -9.34
CA THR A 40 10.66 -2.93 -8.45
C THR A 40 10.46 -3.32 -6.97
N VAL A 41 9.21 -3.43 -6.52
CA VAL A 41 8.89 -3.84 -5.14
C VAL A 41 9.30 -5.30 -4.91
N ARG A 42 9.15 -6.17 -5.91
CA ARG A 42 9.56 -7.57 -5.83
C ARG A 42 11.07 -7.70 -5.72
N ASP A 43 11.82 -6.94 -6.50
CA ASP A 43 13.28 -6.91 -6.45
C ASP A 43 13.79 -6.36 -5.11
N GLN A 44 13.11 -5.35 -4.55
CA GLN A 44 13.38 -4.89 -3.18
C GLN A 44 13.12 -5.98 -2.16
N HIS A 45 11.97 -6.67 -2.23
CA HIS A 45 11.63 -7.76 -1.32
C HIS A 45 12.65 -8.90 -1.38
N GLN A 46 13.07 -9.29 -2.59
CA GLN A 46 14.10 -10.33 -2.77
C GLN A 46 15.47 -9.94 -2.20
N ARG A 47 15.83 -8.66 -2.21
CA ARG A 47 17.03 -8.17 -1.52
C ARG A 47 16.86 -8.26 -0.01
N ASP A 48 15.73 -7.77 0.51
CA ASP A 48 15.43 -7.83 1.94
C ASP A 48 15.46 -9.28 2.46
N LEU A 49 14.90 -10.24 1.72
CA LEU A 49 14.91 -11.65 2.08
C LEU A 49 16.32 -12.25 2.17
N ARG A 50 17.22 -11.86 1.26
CA ARG A 50 18.63 -12.31 1.24
C ARG A 50 19.42 -11.79 2.44
N GLU A 51 19.02 -10.64 2.98
CA GLU A 51 19.62 -10.01 4.15
C GLU A 51 18.98 -10.48 5.48
N GLY A 52 18.12 -11.51 5.44
CA GLY A 52 17.40 -12.00 6.63
C GLY A 52 16.23 -11.12 7.08
N ALA A 53 15.88 -10.10 6.29
CA ALA A 53 14.72 -9.23 6.48
C ALA A 53 13.52 -9.70 5.64
N GLY A 54 12.70 -8.76 5.18
CA GLY A 54 11.52 -9.01 4.36
C GLY A 54 10.29 -9.40 5.18
N TRP A 55 10.29 -9.10 6.48
CA TRP A 55 9.13 -9.32 7.34
C TRP A 55 8.13 -8.17 7.23
N VAL A 56 6.85 -8.49 7.39
CA VAL A 56 5.77 -7.51 7.52
C VAL A 56 4.94 -7.80 8.76
N GLU A 57 4.35 -6.77 9.33
CA GLU A 57 3.32 -6.92 10.36
C GLU A 57 2.13 -7.68 9.80
N LEU A 58 1.72 -8.76 10.48
CA LEU A 58 0.50 -9.49 10.17
C LEU A 58 -0.54 -9.21 11.26
N PRO A 59 -1.84 -9.24 10.92
CA PRO A 59 -2.89 -9.23 11.95
C PRO A 59 -2.67 -10.34 12.98
N LEU A 60 -2.87 -10.06 14.26
CA LEU A 60 -2.54 -10.94 15.39
C LEU A 60 -3.03 -12.39 15.22
N SER A 61 -4.28 -12.58 14.78
CA SER A 61 -4.85 -13.91 14.54
C SER A 61 -4.07 -14.69 13.48
N LEU A 62 -3.74 -14.01 12.37
CA LEU A 62 -3.01 -14.60 11.26
C LEU A 62 -1.54 -14.86 11.60
N ALA A 63 -0.90 -13.96 12.34
CA ALA A 63 0.48 -14.13 12.80
C ALA A 63 0.63 -15.39 13.67
N ARG A 64 -0.38 -15.67 14.51
CA ARG A 64 -0.44 -16.85 15.37
C ARG A 64 -0.70 -18.14 14.59
N GLU A 65 -1.64 -18.13 13.66
CA GLU A 65 -2.02 -19.31 12.89
C GLU A 65 -0.97 -19.70 11.85
N TYR A 66 -0.25 -18.73 11.28
CA TYR A 66 0.71 -18.96 10.21
C TYR A 66 2.02 -18.18 10.41
N PRO A 67 2.86 -18.59 11.38
CA PRO A 67 4.16 -17.99 11.62
C PRO A 67 5.06 -18.20 10.39
N GLY A 68 5.37 -17.12 9.66
CA GLY A 68 6.20 -17.15 8.45
C GLY A 68 5.55 -16.57 7.21
N ARG A 69 4.22 -16.40 7.18
CA ARG A 69 3.50 -15.74 6.07
C ARG A 69 3.95 -14.29 5.87
N GLY A 70 4.55 -13.67 6.89
CA GLY A 70 5.05 -12.30 6.86
C GLY A 70 6.18 -12.07 5.86
N ARG A 71 6.80 -13.13 5.33
CA ARG A 71 7.83 -13.07 4.28
C ARG A 71 7.32 -13.39 2.89
N GLU A 72 6.07 -13.83 2.77
CA GLU A 72 5.50 -14.14 1.47
C GLU A 72 5.16 -12.87 0.70
N TRP A 73 5.32 -12.95 -0.61
CA TRP A 73 5.08 -11.83 -1.53
C TRP A 73 3.68 -11.24 -1.42
N GLY A 74 2.65 -12.09 -1.30
CA GLY A 74 1.25 -11.65 -1.25
C GLY A 74 0.97 -10.66 -0.11
N TRP A 75 1.65 -10.86 1.03
CA TRP A 75 1.48 -10.08 2.26
C TRP A 75 2.32 -8.80 2.31
N GLN A 76 3.28 -8.62 1.40
CA GLN A 76 4.08 -7.41 1.38
C GLN A 76 3.24 -6.17 1.05
N TRP A 77 3.66 -5.01 1.53
CA TRP A 77 2.99 -3.75 1.22
C TRP A 77 3.13 -3.42 -0.27
N PHE A 78 2.03 -2.97 -0.89
CA PHE A 78 2.05 -2.51 -2.28
C PHE A 78 2.95 -1.28 -2.44
N PHE A 79 2.89 -0.35 -1.49
CA PHE A 79 3.80 0.79 -1.39
C PHE A 79 4.68 0.63 -0.14
N PRO A 80 5.83 -0.05 -0.25
CA PRO A 80 6.70 -0.28 0.90
C PRO A 80 7.41 1.00 1.35
N ALA A 81 7.69 1.12 2.65
CA ALA A 81 8.52 2.18 3.20
C ALA A 81 9.96 2.08 2.67
N ARG A 82 10.67 3.21 2.62
CA ARG A 82 12.06 3.25 2.14
C ARG A 82 13.03 2.52 3.06
N ARG A 83 12.74 2.50 4.37
CA ARG A 83 13.61 1.92 5.40
C ARG A 83 12.96 0.69 6.04
N ILE A 84 13.81 -0.24 6.46
CA ILE A 84 13.49 -1.34 7.35
C ILE A 84 13.59 -0.82 8.80
N TYR A 85 12.83 -1.41 9.70
CA TYR A 85 12.98 -1.22 11.14
C TYR A 85 13.20 -2.56 11.84
N HIS A 86 13.90 -2.52 12.98
CA HIS A 86 14.06 -3.68 13.84
C HIS A 86 12.89 -3.76 14.83
N HIS A 87 12.10 -4.82 14.74
CA HIS A 87 11.03 -5.11 15.68
C HIS A 87 11.60 -5.72 16.95
N ARG A 88 11.56 -4.96 18.06
CA ARG A 88 12.28 -5.32 19.30
C ARG A 88 11.81 -6.63 19.93
N GLU A 89 10.52 -6.93 19.87
CA GLU A 89 9.95 -8.10 20.56
C GLU A 89 10.22 -9.42 19.82
N SER A 90 10.20 -9.40 18.48
CA SER A 90 10.45 -10.60 17.67
C SER A 90 11.88 -10.71 17.14
N GLY A 91 12.68 -9.64 17.23
CA GLY A 91 14.01 -9.58 16.62
C GLY A 91 14.00 -9.46 15.09
N GLU A 92 12.83 -9.30 14.48
CA GLU A 92 12.69 -9.31 13.02
C GLU A 92 12.99 -7.95 12.39
N HIS A 93 13.62 -7.99 11.23
CA HIS A 93 13.79 -6.84 10.36
C HIS A 93 12.58 -6.69 9.44
N ARG A 94 11.68 -5.75 9.80
CA ARG A 94 10.39 -5.53 9.16
C ARG A 94 10.38 -4.30 8.25
N ARG A 95 9.54 -4.33 7.21
CA ARG A 95 9.26 -3.18 6.36
C ARG A 95 7.78 -2.81 6.43
N HIS A 96 7.49 -1.58 6.84
CA HIS A 96 6.14 -1.04 6.87
C HIS A 96 5.70 -0.53 5.50
N HIS A 97 4.45 -0.08 5.36
CA HIS A 97 4.03 0.74 4.22
C HIS A 97 4.63 2.14 4.29
N LEU A 98 4.67 2.82 3.14
CA LEU A 98 5.01 4.23 3.03
C LEU A 98 4.16 5.06 4.00
N HIS A 99 4.81 5.93 4.78
CA HIS A 99 4.12 6.74 5.77
C HIS A 99 3.12 7.72 5.10
N GLU A 100 1.93 7.87 5.67
CA GLU A 100 0.84 8.65 5.06
C GLU A 100 1.20 10.11 4.80
N THR A 101 2.04 10.71 5.66
CA THR A 101 2.48 12.10 5.52
C THR A 101 3.28 12.33 4.24
N VAL A 102 3.91 11.29 3.68
CA VAL A 102 4.60 11.40 2.37
C VAL A 102 3.59 11.72 1.27
N VAL A 103 2.44 11.04 1.28
CA VAL A 103 1.36 11.26 0.31
C VAL A 103 0.68 12.60 0.57
N GLN A 104 0.35 12.91 1.83
CA GLN A 104 -0.29 14.19 2.19
C GLN A 104 0.57 15.41 1.79
N ASN A 105 1.89 15.32 1.98
CA ASN A 105 2.81 16.37 1.56
C ASN A 105 2.91 16.45 0.03
N ALA A 106 2.92 15.32 -0.68
CA ALA A 106 2.92 15.30 -2.14
C ALA A 106 1.64 15.96 -2.70
N ASP A 107 0.47 15.63 -2.14
CA ASP A 107 -0.81 16.24 -2.48
C ASP A 107 -0.77 17.76 -2.28
N ARG A 108 -0.32 18.21 -1.10
CA ARG A 108 -0.19 19.64 -0.80
C ARG A 108 0.69 20.36 -1.83
N HIS A 109 1.85 19.81 -2.16
CA HIS A 109 2.74 20.41 -3.15
C HIS A 109 2.14 20.41 -4.56
N ALA A 110 1.44 19.35 -4.95
CA ALA A 110 0.79 19.26 -6.26
C ALA A 110 -0.33 20.30 -6.39
N VAL A 111 -1.16 20.46 -5.36
CA VAL A 111 -2.23 21.47 -5.32
C VAL A 111 -1.65 22.88 -5.42
N LEU A 112 -0.60 23.20 -4.65
CA LEU A 112 0.06 24.50 -4.74
C LEU A 112 0.62 24.78 -6.14
N LYS A 113 1.27 23.78 -6.76
CA LYS A 113 1.83 23.92 -8.12
C LYS A 113 0.77 24.03 -9.21
N SER A 114 -0.42 23.47 -8.99
CA SER A 114 -1.52 23.51 -9.96
C SER A 114 -2.17 24.89 -10.10
N GLY A 115 -1.94 25.81 -9.16
CA GLY A 115 -2.60 27.12 -9.13
C GLY A 115 -4.08 27.07 -8.71
N ILE A 116 -4.60 25.90 -8.30
CA ILE A 116 -5.97 25.77 -7.80
C ILE A 116 -6.10 26.53 -6.48
N ALA A 117 -6.98 27.53 -6.45
CA ALA A 117 -7.22 28.35 -5.26
C ALA A 117 -8.00 27.61 -4.16
N LYS A 118 -8.76 26.56 -4.51
CA LYS A 118 -9.52 25.77 -3.54
C LYS A 118 -8.59 24.82 -2.78
N PRO A 119 -8.74 24.68 -1.45
CA PRO A 119 -7.99 23.69 -0.70
C PRO A 119 -8.37 22.29 -1.17
N ALA A 120 -7.36 21.45 -1.43
CA ALA A 120 -7.53 20.06 -1.81
C ALA A 120 -6.56 19.16 -1.03
N SER A 121 -7.03 17.97 -0.68
CA SER A 121 -6.30 16.91 0.01
C SER A 121 -6.72 15.54 -0.52
N SER A 122 -6.11 14.47 -0.02
CA SER A 122 -6.53 13.09 -0.33
C SER A 122 -8.01 12.85 -0.03
N HIS A 123 -8.58 13.53 0.97
CA HIS A 123 -10.02 13.46 1.26
C HIS A 123 -10.85 14.13 0.16
N THR A 124 -10.40 15.27 -0.37
CA THR A 124 -11.04 15.95 -1.50
C THR A 124 -11.05 15.05 -2.74
N PHE A 125 -9.94 14.40 -3.07
CA PHE A 125 -9.86 13.48 -4.20
C PHE A 125 -10.82 12.30 -4.07
N ARG A 126 -10.91 11.72 -2.87
CA ARG A 126 -11.88 10.65 -2.58
C ARG A 126 -13.32 11.12 -2.78
N HIS A 127 -13.66 12.32 -2.31
CA HIS A 127 -14.99 12.87 -2.46
C HIS A 127 -15.33 13.11 -3.94
N THR A 128 -14.44 13.78 -4.68
CA THR A 128 -14.60 14.01 -6.12
C THR A 128 -14.77 12.69 -6.88
N PHE A 129 -13.96 11.68 -6.59
CA PHE A 129 -14.12 10.36 -7.20
C PHE A 129 -15.53 9.78 -6.99
N ALA A 130 -16.07 9.86 -5.77
CA ALA A 130 -17.42 9.38 -5.50
C ALA A 130 -18.49 10.18 -6.24
N THR A 131 -18.39 11.52 -6.26
CA THR A 131 -19.34 12.39 -6.95
C THR A 131 -19.35 12.18 -8.46
N HIS A 132 -18.20 11.94 -9.08
CA HIS A 132 -18.10 11.73 -10.54
C HIS A 132 -18.54 10.33 -11.00
N LEU A 133 -18.78 9.40 -10.07
CA LEU A 133 -19.32 8.06 -10.36
C LEU A 133 -20.83 7.95 -10.11
N LEU A 134 -21.47 9.01 -9.61
CA LEU A 134 -22.93 9.14 -9.51
C LEU A 134 -23.50 9.72 -10.80
#